data_AF-A0A2C5YRJ6-F1
#
_entry.id   AF-A0A2C5YRJ6-F1
#
_cell.length_a   1.000
_cell.length_b   1.000
_cell.length_c   1.000
_cell.angle_alpha   90.00
_cell.angle_beta   90.00
_cell.angle_gamma   90.00
#
_symmetry.space_group_name_H-M   'P 1'
#
loop_
_entity.id
_entity.type
_entity.pdbx_description
1 polymer ?
#
loop_
_entity_poly.entity_id
_entity_poly.type
_entity_poly.pdbx_seq_one_letter_code
_entity_poly.pdbx_strand_id
1 'polypeptide(L)' 'MPYSSATSGGEVPVHTLDDVLGAAAGPARWTLRFDVEAYFGGPGAAFFPEAVVVFAVCPGQRYHVPLLLAPYGYTTYRGS' A
#
# COMPACT_ATOMS: atom_id res chain seq x y z
N MET A 1 4.19 10.57 -3.99
CA MET A 1 3.89 9.16 -4.33
C MET A 1 2.65 9.16 -5.21
N PRO A 2 2.66 8.55 -6.40
CA PRO A 2 1.46 8.46 -7.24
C PRO A 2 0.37 7.70 -6.47
N TYR A 3 -0.83 8.28 -6.44
CA TYR A 3 -2.00 7.75 -5.75
C TYR A 3 -2.66 6.70 -6.66
N SER A 4 -2.86 5.47 -6.16
CA SER A 4 -3.75 4.52 -6.83
C SER A 4 -5.19 4.97 -6.58
N SER A 5 -5.91 5.32 -7.64
CA SER A 5 -7.28 5.84 -7.51
C SER A 5 -8.24 4.78 -6.95
N ALA A 6 -9.28 5.24 -6.24
CA ALA A 6 -10.33 4.40 -5.62
C ALA A 6 -11.08 3.48 -6.61
N THR A 7 -10.88 3.65 -7.91
CA THR A 7 -11.53 2.89 -8.99
C THR A 7 -10.58 1.97 -9.76
N SER A 8 -9.36 1.69 -9.28
CA SER A 8 -8.48 0.72 -9.95
C SER A 8 -9.05 -0.69 -9.79
N GLY A 9 -9.90 -1.09 -10.74
CA GLY A 9 -10.52 -2.40 -10.79
C GLY A 9 -9.46 -3.47 -11.04
N GLY A 10 -9.01 -4.14 -9.98
CA GLY A 10 -8.25 -5.40 -10.03
C GLY A 10 -6.82 -5.32 -10.56
N GLU A 11 -6.48 -4.34 -11.39
CA GLU A 11 -5.11 -4.08 -11.83
C GLU A 11 -4.45 -3.16 -10.80
N VAL A 12 -3.71 -3.78 -9.88
CA VAL A 12 -2.84 -3.05 -8.95
C VAL A 12 -1.69 -2.48 -9.78
N PRO A 13 -1.52 -1.15 -9.87
CA PRO A 13 -0.39 -0.58 -10.59
C PRO A 13 0.92 -1.14 -10.03
N VAL A 14 1.62 -1.92 -10.85
CA VAL A 14 2.95 -2.42 -10.49
C VAL A 14 3.94 -1.31 -10.78
N HIS A 15 4.21 -0.50 -9.78
CA HIS A 15 5.33 0.45 -9.83
C HIS A 15 6.60 -0.30 -9.45
N THR A 16 7.63 -0.23 -10.29
CA THR A 16 8.95 -0.67 -9.87
C THR A 16 9.58 0.40 -8.99
N LEU A 17 10.48 -0.01 -8.10
CA LEU A 17 11.25 0.92 -7.27
C LEU A 17 12.06 1.88 -8.14
N ASP A 18 12.50 1.43 -9.30
CA ASP A 18 13.23 2.21 -10.30
C ASP A 18 12.37 3.35 -10.88
N ASP A 19 11.06 3.16 -11.02
CA ASP A 19 10.13 4.17 -11.56
C ASP A 19 9.91 5.37 -10.63
N VAL A 20 10.18 5.21 -9.32
CA VAL A 20 9.84 6.19 -8.29
C VAL A 20 11.08 6.79 -7.62
N LEU A 21 12.17 6.04 -7.50
CA LEU A 21 13.30 6.44 -6.67
C LEU A 21 14.42 7.19 -7.39
N GLY A 22 14.71 6.93 -8.67
CA GLY A 22 15.88 7.47 -9.34
C GLY A 22 17.19 7.25 -8.55
N ALA A 23 17.97 6.22 -8.89
CA ALA A 23 19.29 5.95 -8.30
C ALA A 23 19.38 6.11 -6.75
N ALA A 24 18.42 5.56 -6.00
CA ALA A 24 18.55 5.48 -4.55
C ALA A 24 19.60 4.43 -4.16
N ALA A 25 20.70 4.87 -3.55
CA ALA A 25 21.89 4.05 -3.28
C ALA A 25 21.85 3.24 -1.96
N GLY A 26 20.72 3.21 -1.24
CA GLY A 26 20.63 2.57 0.08
C GLY A 26 19.18 2.29 0.54
N PRO A 27 19.01 1.73 1.74
CA PRO A 27 17.68 1.44 2.28
C PRO A 27 16.80 2.69 2.33
N ALA A 28 15.58 2.59 1.80
CA ALA A 28 14.61 3.67 1.76
C ALA A 28 13.40 3.32 2.63
N ARG A 29 12.81 4.34 3.28
CA ARG A 29 11.52 4.20 3.95
C ARG A 29 10.40 4.46 2.95
N TRP A 30 9.46 3.54 2.88
CA TRP A 30 8.29 3.66 2.02
C TRP A 30 7.01 3.67 2.84
N THR A 31 5.96 4.27 2.26
CA THR A 31 4.64 4.35 2.85
C THR A 31 3.61 3.98 1.81
N LEU A 32 2.82 2.95 2.12
CA LEU A 32 1.60 2.62 1.40
C LEU A 32 0.42 3.11 2.21
N ARG A 33 -0.53 3.74 1.52
CA ARG A 33 -1.73 4.34 2.10
C ARG A 33 -2.93 3.79 1.36
N PHE A 34 -3.80 3.11 2.09
CA PHE A 34 -4.98 2.46 1.54
C PHE A 34 -6.22 3.21 2.02
N ASP A 35 -7.03 3.68 1.08
CA ASP A 35 -8.32 4.31 1.36
C ASP A 35 -9.34 3.22 1.70
N VAL A 36 -9.49 2.94 3.00
CA VAL A 36 -10.34 1.86 3.51
C VAL A 36 -11.81 2.30 3.54
N GLU A 37 -12.06 3.56 3.85
CA GLU A 37 -13.41 4.13 3.84
C GLU A 37 -14.03 4.07 2.45
N ALA A 38 -13.31 4.54 1.42
CA ALA A 38 -13.79 4.45 0.05
C ALA A 38 -14.01 3.00 -0.40
N TYR A 39 -13.15 2.07 0.03
CA TYR A 39 -13.28 0.64 -0.28
C TYR A 39 -14.58 0.04 0.29
N PHE A 40 -14.95 0.39 1.53
CA PHE A 40 -16.16 -0.14 2.18
C PHE A 40 -17.46 0.61 1.81
N GLY A 41 -17.39 1.70 1.04
CA GLY A 41 -18.58 2.39 0.51
C GLY A 41 -18.78 3.82 1.01
N GLY A 42 -17.77 4.44 1.60
CA GLY A 42 -17.77 5.85 1.98
C GLY A 42 -17.96 6.13 3.48
N PRO A 43 -18.31 7.37 3.85
CA PRO A 43 -18.23 7.86 5.22
C PRO A 43 -18.88 6.95 6.27
N GLY A 44 -18.09 6.49 7.26
CA GLY A 44 -18.56 5.66 8.36
C GLY A 44 -18.82 4.18 8.01
N ALA A 45 -18.49 3.73 6.80
CA ALA A 45 -18.65 2.34 6.38
C ALA A 45 -17.58 1.38 6.98
N ALA A 46 -16.50 1.93 7.53
CA ALA A 46 -15.42 1.18 8.16
C ALA A 46 -15.00 1.82 9.48
N PHE A 47 -14.51 0.99 10.42
CA PHE A 47 -13.96 1.50 11.67
C PHE A 47 -12.64 2.25 11.47
N PHE A 48 -11.83 1.79 10.52
CA PHE A 48 -10.59 2.47 10.10
C PHE A 48 -10.86 3.16 8.76
N PRO A 49 -10.79 4.50 8.68
CA PRO A 49 -10.98 5.18 7.41
C PRO A 49 -9.79 4.99 6.44
N GLU A 50 -8.60 4.73 6.98
CA GLU A 50 -7.38 4.52 6.22
C GLU A 50 -6.48 3.47 6.92
N ALA A 51 -5.73 2.70 6.14
CA ALA A 51 -4.62 1.89 6.62
C ALA A 51 -3.29 2.41 6.06
N VAL A 52 -2.36 2.76 6.95
CA VAL A 52 -1.01 3.23 6.58
C VAL A 52 0.02 2.17 6.96
N VAL A 53 0.77 1.69 5.96
CA VAL A 53 1.84 0.71 6.15
C VAL A 53 3.17 1.35 5.81
N VAL A 54 4.04 1.45 6.82
CA VAL A 54 5.40 1.99 6.69
C VAL A 54 6.40 0.85 6.79
N PHE A 55 7.30 0.71 5.82
CA PHE A 55 8.29 -0.36 5.80
C PHE A 55 9.60 0.08 5.12
N ALA A 56 10.66 -0.69 5.38
CA ALA A 56 11.97 -0.48 4.80
C ALA A 56 12.10 -1.27 3.48
N VAL A 57 12.68 -0.62 2.48
CA VAL A 57 12.94 -1.17 1.15
C VAL A 57 14.43 -1.10 0.87
N CYS A 58 15.00 -2.21 0.43
CA CYS A 58 16.38 -2.31 -0.02
C CYS A 58 16.40 -2.62 -1.52
N PRO A 59 17.33 -2.02 -2.29
CA PRO A 59 17.50 -2.33 -3.71
C PRO A 59 17.69 -3.83 -3.98
N GLY A 60 17.16 -4.31 -5.10
CA GLY A 60 17.31 -5.71 -5.54
C GLY A 60 16.40 -6.73 -4.85
N GLN A 61 15.48 -6.31 -3.97
CA GLN A 61 14.51 -7.19 -3.31
C GLN A 61 13.10 -6.96 -3.84
N ARG A 62 12.32 -8.05 -3.92
CA ARG A 62 10.87 -8.00 -4.14
C ARG A 62 10.14 -7.87 -2.79
N TYR A 63 9.14 -7.01 -2.74
CA TYR A 63 8.31 -6.78 -1.55
C TYR A 63 6.85 -7.08 -1.89
N HIS A 64 6.30 -8.14 -1.30
CA HIS A 64 4.87 -8.39 -1.29
C HIS A 64 4.33 -7.95 0.08
N VAL A 65 3.45 -6.94 0.10
CA VAL A 65 2.89 -6.36 1.34
C VAL A 65 1.36 -6.41 1.28
N PRO A 66 0.74 -7.55 1.62
CA PRO A 66 -0.71 -7.69 1.57
C PRO A 66 -1.41 -6.88 2.65
N LEU A 67 -2.65 -6.50 2.38
CA LEU A 67 -3.58 -5.96 3.36
C LEU A 67 -4.82 -6.86 3.40
N LEU A 68 -5.02 -7.55 4.52
CA LEU A 68 -6.23 -8.33 4.80
C LEU A 68 -7.19 -7.43 5.57
N LEU A 69 -8.31 -7.07 4.95
CA LEU A 69 -9.28 -6.13 5.50
C LEU A 69 -10.53 -6.85 6.01
N ALA A 70 -10.98 -6.45 7.20
CA ALA A 70 -12.29 -6.70 7.75
C ALA A 70 -12.90 -5.37 8.22
N PRO A 71 -14.23 -5.28 8.42
CA PRO A 71 -14.88 -4.01 8.76
C PRO A 71 -14.34 -3.31 10.04
N TYR A 72 -13.75 -4.08 10.96
CA TYR A 72 -13.25 -3.59 12.27
C TYR A 72 -11.79 -3.96 12.55
N GLY A 73 -11.03 -4.35 11.53
CA GLY A 73 -9.67 -4.85 11.73
C GLY A 73 -8.96 -5.08 10.42
N TYR A 74 -7.65 -4.92 10.41
CA TYR A 74 -6.83 -5.34 9.29
C TYR A 74 -5.54 -5.96 9.78
N THR A 75 -4.96 -6.81 8.95
CA THR A 75 -3.61 -7.34 9.16
C THR A 75 -2.78 -7.10 7.91
N THR A 76 -1.48 -6.90 8.12
CA THR A 76 -0.49 -6.77 7.06
C THR A 76 0.77 -7.52 7.46
N TYR A 77 1.55 -7.95 6.47
CA TYR A 77 2.78 -8.70 6.68
C TYR A 77 3.66 -8.60 5.43
N ARG A 78 4.93 -9.04 5.55
CA ARG A 78 5.80 -9.23 4.39
C ARG A 78 5.63 -10.66 3.87
N GLY A 79 5.08 -10.81 2.68
CA GLY A 79 5.04 -12.07 1.94
C GLY A 79 6.32 -12.34 1.14
N SER A 80 6.44 -13.57 0.62
CA SER A 80 7.49 -14.00 -0.31
C SER A 80 7.23 -13.56 -1.75
#